data_AF-A0AAW5REI5-F1
#
_entry.id   AF-A0AAW5REI5-F1
#
_cell.length_a   1.000
_cell.length_b   1.000
_cell.length_c   1.000
_cell.angle_alpha   90.00
_cell.angle_beta   90.00
_cell.angle_gamma   90.00
#
_symmetry.space_group_name_H-M   'P 1'
#
loop_
_entity.id
_entity.type
_entity.pdbx_description
1 polymer ?
#
loop_
_entity_poly.entity_id
_entity_poly.type
_entity_poly.pdbx_seq_one_letter_code
_entity_poly.pdbx_strand_id
1 'polypeptide(L)'
;MPYVALCSEMPQGAPEWVQIMPSGPEIKGLDGRKWNMKDPAKLIDMFKNMGLPLVIDYEHGQELKAPEGEEAPAAGWIEDLELRDGELWAKVSWTERAAKAINSREYRFLSPAFAYDASMEILSLSSVALTNKPNLVMTALNSREQGGKGWDEVSVALGVQVKSPGDVMSALNRRDDVALNRQAEAAVDQAIADARFCPAQRDFLIATCRAQGVDAFKEFADLNGGFADLVAPVKLGALPGKSRLSDAQLAVCRAVGVSEEQFLNVKKDK
;
A
#
# COMPACT_ATOMS: atom_id res chain seq x y z
N MET A 1 19.25 -40.44 3.52
CA MET A 1 18.63 -39.27 4.18
C MET A 1 17.71 -38.63 3.15
N PRO A 2 16.39 -38.82 3.23
CA PRO A 2 15.46 -38.22 2.29
C PRO A 2 15.25 -36.74 2.61
N TYR A 3 15.17 -35.91 1.58
CA TYR A 3 14.90 -34.47 1.68
C TYR A 3 13.41 -34.23 1.91
N VAL A 4 13.07 -33.36 2.86
CA VAL A 4 11.73 -32.79 3.03
C VAL A 4 11.66 -31.54 2.18
N ALA A 5 10.79 -31.54 1.17
CA ALA A 5 10.37 -30.33 0.47
C ALA A 5 9.16 -29.75 1.19
N LEU A 6 9.37 -28.68 1.96
CA LEU A 6 8.32 -27.79 2.45
C LEU A 6 8.00 -26.78 1.35
N CYS A 7 7.10 -27.12 0.43
CA CYS A 7 6.42 -26.13 -0.40
C CYS A 7 5.18 -25.66 0.34
N SER A 8 5.33 -24.62 1.15
CA SER A 8 4.18 -23.85 1.64
C SER A 8 3.71 -22.95 0.50
N GLU A 9 2.73 -23.41 -0.30
CA GLU A 9 2.01 -22.52 -1.21
C GLU A 9 1.22 -21.50 -0.39
N MET A 10 1.53 -20.23 -0.60
CA MET A 10 0.69 -19.11 -0.18
C MET A 10 -0.66 -19.18 -0.92
N PRO A 11 -1.81 -18.77 -0.34
CA PRO A 11 -3.10 -18.91 -1.00
C PRO A 11 -3.19 -17.95 -2.20
N GLN A 12 -2.90 -18.46 -3.39
CA GLN A 12 -3.37 -17.98 -4.69
C GLN A 12 -4.16 -19.13 -5.31
N GLY A 13 -5.39 -19.33 -4.81
CA GLY A 13 -6.28 -20.40 -5.23
C GLY A 13 -7.48 -19.88 -6.01
N ALA A 14 -8.11 -20.75 -6.79
CA ALA A 14 -9.46 -20.51 -7.29
C ALA A 14 -10.40 -20.17 -6.11
N PRO A 15 -11.36 -19.26 -6.30
CA PRO A 15 -12.22 -18.79 -5.23
C PRO A 15 -13.00 -19.94 -4.58
N GLU A 16 -12.99 -20.00 -3.24
CA GLU A 16 -13.72 -21.01 -2.47
C GLU A 16 -15.24 -20.82 -2.61
N TRP A 17 -15.70 -19.57 -2.63
CA TRP A 17 -17.12 -19.22 -2.83
C TRP A 17 -17.32 -18.53 -4.17
N VAL A 18 -18.26 -19.03 -4.96
CA VAL A 18 -18.55 -18.51 -6.30
C VAL A 18 -20.03 -18.33 -6.54
N GLN A 19 -20.40 -17.27 -7.24
CA GLN A 19 -21.77 -17.06 -7.69
C GLN A 19 -22.13 -18.07 -8.79
N ILE A 20 -23.21 -18.82 -8.60
CA ILE A 20 -23.69 -19.82 -9.55
C ILE A 20 -25.06 -19.50 -10.15
N MET A 21 -25.84 -18.63 -9.50
CA MET A 21 -27.08 -18.06 -10.07
C MET A 21 -27.21 -16.58 -9.69
N PRO A 22 -27.69 -15.71 -10.60
CA PRO A 22 -28.05 -14.34 -10.28
C PRO A 22 -29.35 -14.28 -9.46
N SER A 23 -29.66 -13.11 -8.90
CA SER A 23 -30.89 -12.90 -8.12
C SER A 23 -32.15 -12.99 -9.01
N GLY A 24 -33.19 -13.63 -8.47
CA GLY A 24 -34.50 -13.72 -9.10
C GLY A 24 -35.34 -12.45 -8.94
N PRO A 25 -36.64 -12.47 -9.33
CA PRO A 25 -37.40 -13.62 -9.81
C PRO A 25 -37.30 -13.88 -11.31
N GLU A 26 -36.83 -12.93 -12.13
CA GLU A 26 -36.62 -13.13 -13.58
C GLU A 26 -35.14 -13.36 -13.87
N ILE A 27 -34.82 -14.50 -14.47
CA ILE A 27 -33.47 -14.85 -14.92
C ILE A 27 -33.43 -14.76 -16.43
N LYS A 28 -32.48 -13.99 -16.97
CA LYS A 28 -32.34 -13.78 -18.42
C LYS A 28 -31.01 -14.30 -18.91
N GLY A 29 -31.06 -15.15 -19.93
CA GLY A 29 -29.90 -15.63 -20.66
C GLY A 29 -29.42 -14.62 -21.71
N LEU A 30 -28.12 -14.67 -22.03
CA LEU A 30 -27.50 -13.91 -23.12
C LEU A 30 -28.05 -14.31 -24.49
N ASP A 31 -28.52 -15.55 -24.62
CA ASP A 31 -29.25 -16.06 -25.78
C ASP A 31 -30.70 -15.52 -25.93
N GLY A 32 -31.17 -14.72 -24.97
CA GLY A 32 -32.50 -14.12 -24.98
C GLY A 32 -33.58 -14.95 -24.30
N ARG A 33 -33.30 -16.19 -23.86
CA ARG A 33 -34.24 -16.99 -23.06
C ARG A 33 -34.44 -16.38 -21.68
N LYS A 34 -35.60 -16.67 -21.08
CA LYS A 34 -36.00 -16.19 -19.76
C LYS A 34 -36.55 -17.32 -18.92
N TRP A 35 -36.23 -17.29 -17.63
CA TRP A 35 -36.72 -18.23 -16.64
C TRP A 35 -37.20 -17.49 -15.40
N ASN A 36 -38.00 -18.17 -14.59
CA ASN A 36 -38.48 -17.70 -13.30
C ASN A 36 -37.73 -18.43 -12.18
N MET A 37 -37.33 -17.70 -11.15
CA MET A 37 -36.76 -18.23 -9.92
C MET A 37 -37.38 -17.50 -8.74
N LYS A 38 -38.64 -17.81 -8.44
CA LYS A 38 -39.44 -17.10 -7.43
C LYS A 38 -38.94 -17.37 -6.01
N ASP A 39 -38.40 -18.55 -5.79
CA ASP A 39 -37.94 -19.00 -4.47
C ASP A 39 -36.58 -19.71 -4.58
N PRO A 40 -35.46 -18.95 -4.57
CA PRO A 40 -34.13 -19.53 -4.68
C PRO A 40 -33.76 -20.41 -3.47
N ALA A 41 -34.43 -20.26 -2.33
CA ALA A 41 -34.18 -21.13 -1.16
C ALA A 41 -34.55 -22.59 -1.45
N LYS A 42 -35.52 -22.84 -2.34
CA LYS A 42 -35.86 -24.21 -2.77
C LYS A 42 -34.70 -24.93 -3.46
N LEU A 43 -33.84 -24.21 -4.17
CA LEU A 43 -32.66 -24.82 -4.80
C LEU A 43 -31.67 -25.31 -3.73
N ILE A 44 -31.52 -24.56 -2.63
CA ILE A 44 -30.71 -24.96 -1.48
C ILE A 44 -31.33 -26.17 -0.78
N ASP A 45 -32.65 -26.16 -0.55
CA ASP A 45 -33.34 -27.28 0.07
C ASP A 45 -33.24 -28.55 -0.77
N MET A 46 -33.37 -28.44 -2.10
CA MET A 46 -33.21 -29.58 -3.01
C MET A 46 -31.79 -30.12 -3.00
N PHE A 47 -30.77 -29.26 -3.00
CA PHE A 47 -29.37 -29.67 -2.87
C PHE A 47 -29.14 -30.45 -1.57
N LYS A 48 -29.62 -29.92 -0.44
CA LYS A 48 -29.50 -30.58 0.87
C LYS A 48 -30.25 -31.90 0.93
N ASN A 49 -31.44 -31.98 0.33
CA ASN A 49 -32.25 -33.20 0.29
C ASN A 49 -31.67 -34.28 -0.63
N MET A 50 -30.98 -33.90 -1.71
CA MET A 50 -30.28 -34.86 -2.57
C MET A 50 -29.11 -35.51 -1.83
N GLY A 51 -28.43 -34.77 -0.96
CA GLY A 51 -27.34 -35.29 -0.11
C GLY A 51 -26.09 -35.72 -0.88
N LEU A 52 -25.97 -35.32 -2.15
CA LEU A 52 -24.83 -35.58 -3.03
C LEU A 52 -24.22 -34.26 -3.48
N PRO A 53 -22.88 -34.13 -3.51
CA PRO A 53 -22.22 -32.95 -4.09
C PRO A 53 -22.61 -32.76 -5.56
N LEU A 54 -22.87 -31.53 -5.97
CA LEU A 54 -23.13 -31.19 -7.38
C LEU A 54 -21.80 -30.98 -8.10
N VAL A 55 -21.70 -31.53 -9.31
CA VAL A 55 -20.47 -31.45 -10.10
C VAL A 55 -20.34 -30.09 -10.76
N ILE A 56 -19.12 -29.55 -10.71
CA ILE A 56 -18.67 -28.52 -11.66
C ILE A 56 -17.90 -29.24 -12.77
N ASP A 57 -18.31 -29.08 -14.03
CA ASP A 57 -17.69 -29.73 -15.18
C ASP A 57 -16.92 -28.75 -16.07
N TYR A 58 -16.38 -29.23 -17.19
CA TYR A 58 -15.85 -28.39 -18.25
C TYR A 58 -16.84 -28.33 -19.42
N GLU A 59 -17.19 -27.12 -19.85
CA GLU A 59 -17.94 -26.86 -21.08
C GLU A 59 -19.25 -27.69 -21.23
N HIS A 60 -20.01 -27.85 -20.15
CA HIS A 60 -21.28 -28.61 -20.13
C HIS A 60 -21.12 -30.09 -20.50
N GLY A 61 -19.97 -30.69 -20.13
CA GLY A 61 -19.70 -32.09 -20.38
C GLY A 61 -20.73 -33.06 -19.77
N GLN A 62 -21.34 -32.72 -18.64
CA GLN A 62 -22.38 -33.55 -18.01
C GLN A 62 -23.67 -33.58 -18.81
N GLU A 63 -24.04 -32.47 -19.47
CA GLU A 63 -25.23 -32.42 -20.32
C GLU A 63 -24.98 -32.88 -21.76
N LEU A 64 -23.75 -32.73 -22.26
CA LEU A 64 -23.43 -32.98 -23.68
C LEU A 64 -22.69 -34.30 -23.92
N LYS A 65 -21.74 -34.67 -23.05
CA LYS A 65 -20.82 -35.81 -23.26
C LYS A 65 -21.20 -37.04 -22.46
N ALA A 66 -21.49 -36.86 -21.17
CA ALA A 66 -21.85 -37.96 -20.29
C ALA A 66 -23.05 -38.80 -20.80
N PRO A 67 -24.11 -38.21 -21.39
CA PRO A 67 -25.23 -38.99 -21.95
C PRO A 67 -24.84 -39.84 -23.17
N GLU A 68 -23.77 -39.45 -23.88
CA GLU A 68 -23.23 -40.19 -25.02
C GLU A 68 -22.20 -41.26 -24.58
N GLY A 69 -21.92 -41.35 -23.27
CA GLY A 69 -20.92 -42.26 -22.70
C GLY A 69 -19.48 -41.76 -22.87
N GLU A 70 -19.29 -40.52 -23.29
CA GLU A 70 -17.98 -39.88 -23.39
C GLU A 70 -17.48 -39.38 -22.02
N GLU A 71 -16.17 -39.19 -21.88
CA GLU A 71 -15.58 -38.65 -20.65
C GLU A 71 -16.02 -37.20 -20.39
N ALA A 72 -16.64 -37.00 -19.23
CA ALA A 72 -17.02 -35.70 -18.69
C ALA A 72 -16.37 -35.47 -17.31
N PRO A 73 -15.07 -35.10 -17.27
CA PRO A 73 -14.35 -34.98 -16.01
C PRO A 73 -14.86 -33.79 -15.18
N ALA A 74 -14.90 -33.97 -13.86
CA ALA A 74 -15.19 -32.89 -12.92
C ALA A 74 -14.03 -31.87 -12.87
N ALA A 75 -14.37 -30.58 -12.96
CA ALA A 75 -13.51 -29.46 -12.61
C ALA A 75 -13.51 -29.19 -11.10
N GLY A 76 -14.59 -29.52 -10.41
CA GLY A 76 -14.73 -29.39 -8.96
C GLY A 76 -16.07 -29.92 -8.48
N TRP A 77 -16.34 -29.76 -7.18
CA TRP A 77 -17.57 -30.19 -6.53
C TRP A 77 -18.13 -29.09 -5.63
N ILE A 78 -19.43 -28.87 -5.71
CA ILE A 78 -20.18 -27.97 -4.84
C ILE A 78 -20.49 -28.72 -3.54
N GLU A 79 -19.95 -28.21 -2.44
CA GLU A 79 -20.07 -28.81 -1.10
C GLU A 79 -21.16 -28.14 -0.26
N ASP A 80 -21.43 -26.86 -0.51
CA ASP A 80 -22.45 -26.10 0.21
C ASP A 80 -23.04 -24.98 -0.66
N LEU A 81 -24.24 -24.52 -0.31
CA LEU A 81 -24.95 -23.45 -0.98
C LEU A 81 -25.46 -22.40 0.01
N GLU A 82 -25.27 -21.13 -0.34
CA GLU A 82 -25.73 -19.98 0.43
C GLU A 82 -26.50 -19.00 -0.45
N LEU A 83 -27.52 -18.36 0.14
CA LEU A 83 -28.19 -17.23 -0.47
C LEU A 83 -27.57 -15.93 0.05
N ARG A 84 -27.11 -15.07 -0.87
CA ARG A 84 -26.52 -13.76 -0.53
C ARG A 84 -27.20 -12.70 -1.38
N ASP A 85 -27.97 -11.81 -0.74
CA ASP A 85 -28.74 -10.74 -1.43
C ASP A 85 -29.63 -11.25 -2.59
N GLY A 86 -30.17 -12.46 -2.44
CA GLY A 86 -31.01 -13.13 -3.44
C GLY A 86 -30.24 -13.90 -4.53
N GLU A 87 -28.91 -13.77 -4.58
CA GLU A 87 -28.02 -14.56 -5.44
C GLU A 87 -27.68 -15.90 -4.80
N LEU A 88 -27.46 -16.93 -5.62
CA LEU A 88 -27.04 -18.24 -5.14
C LEU A 88 -25.52 -18.39 -5.28
N TRP A 89 -24.87 -18.65 -4.14
CA TRP A 89 -23.44 -18.84 -4.02
C TRP A 89 -23.13 -20.28 -3.62
N ALA A 90 -22.05 -20.83 -4.17
CA ALA A 90 -21.62 -22.19 -3.93
C ALA A 90 -20.23 -22.23 -3.32
N LYS A 91 -20.05 -23.09 -2.31
CA LYS A 91 -18.75 -23.47 -1.80
C LYS A 91 -18.19 -24.59 -2.66
N VAL A 92 -16.99 -24.39 -3.20
CA VAL A 92 -16.42 -25.29 -4.21
C VAL A 92 -15.10 -25.88 -3.76
N SER A 93 -15.01 -27.19 -3.86
CA SER A 93 -13.77 -27.96 -3.81
C SER A 93 -13.25 -28.16 -5.24
N TRP A 94 -12.25 -27.37 -5.63
CA TRP A 94 -11.68 -27.39 -6.97
C TRP A 94 -10.67 -28.53 -7.15
N THR A 95 -10.66 -29.12 -8.34
CA THR A 95 -9.52 -29.95 -8.76
C THR A 95 -8.29 -29.09 -9.01
N GLU A 96 -7.09 -29.67 -8.86
CA GLU A 96 -5.83 -28.97 -9.14
C GLU A 96 -5.78 -28.43 -10.58
N ARG A 97 -6.30 -29.21 -11.55
CA ARG A 97 -6.39 -28.80 -12.95
C ARG A 97 -7.26 -27.56 -13.12
N ALA A 98 -8.46 -27.54 -12.51
CA ALA A 98 -9.37 -26.41 -12.62
C ALA A 98 -8.80 -25.18 -11.91
N ALA A 99 -8.22 -25.34 -10.71
CA ALA A 99 -7.61 -24.25 -9.98
C ALA A 99 -6.49 -23.57 -10.79
N LYS A 100 -5.63 -24.36 -11.43
CA LYS A 100 -4.59 -23.83 -12.34
C LYS A 100 -5.19 -23.11 -13.54
N ALA A 101 -6.19 -23.69 -14.20
CA ALA A 101 -6.82 -23.11 -15.38
C ALA A 101 -7.59 -21.82 -15.07
N ILE A 102 -8.19 -21.72 -13.89
CA ILE A 102 -8.78 -20.47 -13.38
C ILE A 102 -7.66 -19.45 -13.14
N ASN A 103 -6.63 -19.80 -12.38
CA ASN A 103 -5.53 -18.88 -12.06
C ASN A 103 -4.78 -18.36 -13.31
N SER A 104 -4.58 -19.22 -14.32
CA SER A 104 -3.97 -18.87 -15.61
C SER A 104 -4.93 -18.11 -16.54
N ARG A 105 -6.21 -17.96 -16.15
CA ARG A 105 -7.30 -17.33 -16.91
C ARG A 105 -7.65 -18.07 -18.20
N GLU A 106 -7.33 -19.37 -18.29
CA GLU A 106 -7.84 -20.25 -19.35
C GLU A 106 -9.36 -20.40 -19.26
N TYR A 107 -9.92 -20.36 -18.05
CA TYR A 107 -11.35 -20.27 -17.80
C TYR A 107 -11.69 -19.11 -16.88
N ARG A 108 -12.83 -18.46 -17.11
CA ARG A 108 -13.20 -17.23 -16.39
C ARG A 108 -14.62 -17.21 -15.85
N PHE A 109 -15.51 -18.08 -16.32
CA PHE A 109 -16.92 -18.00 -16.00
C PHE A 109 -17.49 -19.36 -15.59
N LEU A 110 -18.63 -19.28 -14.89
CA LEU A 110 -19.48 -20.42 -14.63
C LEU A 110 -20.77 -20.30 -15.44
N SER A 111 -21.37 -21.44 -15.76
CA SER A 111 -22.65 -21.53 -16.47
C SER A 111 -23.49 -22.64 -15.86
N PRO A 112 -24.54 -22.33 -15.09
CA PRO A 112 -25.36 -23.35 -14.45
C PRO A 112 -26.23 -24.08 -15.48
N ALA A 113 -26.38 -25.38 -15.32
CA ALA A 113 -27.38 -26.19 -15.98
C ALA A 113 -28.47 -26.56 -14.97
N PHE A 114 -29.75 -26.37 -15.35
CA PHE A 114 -30.88 -26.58 -14.45
C PHE A 114 -32.11 -27.10 -15.17
N ALA A 115 -32.94 -27.83 -14.44
CA ALA A 115 -34.26 -28.24 -14.89
C ALA A 115 -35.28 -27.12 -14.64
N TYR A 116 -36.25 -26.99 -15.53
CA TYR A 116 -37.36 -26.03 -15.41
C TYR A 116 -38.67 -26.64 -15.88
N ASP A 117 -39.80 -26.09 -15.41
CA ASP A 117 -41.14 -26.56 -15.79
C ASP A 117 -41.73 -25.80 -16.99
N ALA A 118 -42.95 -26.16 -17.40
CA ALA A 118 -43.67 -25.51 -18.50
C ALA A 118 -44.00 -24.02 -18.24
N SER A 119 -43.93 -23.56 -16.99
CA SER A 119 -44.08 -22.15 -16.60
C SER A 119 -42.75 -21.39 -16.56
N MET A 120 -41.66 -22.02 -17.03
CA MET A 120 -40.28 -21.55 -17.00
C MET A 120 -39.72 -21.38 -15.58
N GLU A 121 -40.35 -21.97 -14.56
CA GLU A 121 -39.82 -21.95 -13.19
C GLU A 121 -38.64 -22.92 -13.07
N ILE A 122 -37.52 -22.44 -12.56
CA ILE A 122 -36.34 -23.26 -12.28
C ILE A 122 -36.65 -24.16 -11.09
N LEU A 123 -36.50 -25.47 -11.31
CA LEU A 123 -36.82 -26.50 -10.32
C LEU A 123 -35.58 -26.93 -9.56
N SER A 124 -34.49 -27.25 -10.26
CA SER A 124 -33.28 -27.83 -9.64
C SER A 124 -32.03 -27.59 -10.48
N LEU A 125 -30.87 -27.55 -9.81
CA LEU A 125 -29.57 -27.55 -10.48
C LEU A 125 -29.21 -28.99 -10.90
N SER A 126 -28.66 -29.13 -12.11
CA SER A 126 -28.09 -30.37 -12.66
C SER A 126 -26.57 -30.39 -12.46
N SER A 127 -25.91 -29.35 -12.95
CA SER A 127 -24.46 -29.17 -12.89
C SER A 127 -24.11 -27.68 -13.04
N VAL A 128 -22.84 -27.33 -12.91
CA VAL A 128 -22.32 -26.01 -13.28
C VAL A 128 -21.10 -26.18 -14.16
N ALA A 129 -21.05 -25.53 -15.33
CA ALA A 129 -19.91 -25.63 -16.23
C ALA A 129 -18.87 -24.53 -15.97
N LEU A 130 -17.60 -24.91 -15.86
CA LEU A 130 -16.45 -24.02 -16.02
C LEU A 130 -16.24 -23.78 -17.52
N THR A 131 -16.51 -22.55 -17.98
CA THR A 131 -16.57 -22.21 -19.41
C THR A 131 -16.08 -20.79 -19.68
N ASN A 132 -15.79 -20.50 -20.96
CA ASN A 132 -15.56 -19.15 -21.47
C ASN A 132 -16.78 -18.51 -22.14
N LYS A 133 -17.88 -19.26 -22.31
CA LYS A 133 -19.14 -18.81 -22.94
C LYS A 133 -20.34 -19.06 -22.02
N PRO A 134 -20.44 -18.35 -20.89
CA PRO A 134 -21.58 -18.52 -19.99
C PRO A 134 -22.87 -18.02 -20.64
N ASN A 135 -24.02 -18.59 -20.27
CA ASN A 135 -25.31 -18.06 -20.72
C ASN A 135 -25.88 -17.00 -19.76
N LEU A 136 -25.54 -17.03 -18.48
CA LEU A 136 -25.99 -16.04 -17.50
C LEU A 136 -24.90 -15.00 -17.24
N VAL A 137 -25.31 -13.74 -17.04
CA VAL A 137 -24.39 -12.68 -16.61
C VAL A 137 -24.15 -12.83 -15.12
N MET A 138 -22.94 -13.26 -14.75
CA MET A 138 -22.54 -13.49 -13.36
C MET A 138 -21.14 -12.94 -13.10
N THR A 139 -20.75 -12.91 -11.83
CA THR A 139 -19.40 -12.57 -11.39
C THR A 139 -18.37 -13.51 -12.03
N ALA A 140 -17.31 -12.95 -12.62
CA ALA A 140 -16.24 -13.77 -13.18
C ALA A 140 -15.40 -14.39 -12.06
N LEU A 141 -14.94 -15.62 -12.22
CA LEU A 141 -14.13 -16.32 -11.20
C LEU A 141 -12.81 -15.61 -10.90
N ASN A 142 -12.32 -14.88 -11.91
CA ASN A 142 -11.12 -14.05 -11.83
C ASN A 142 -11.45 -12.56 -11.91
N SER A 143 -12.71 -12.15 -11.68
CA SER A 143 -12.93 -10.74 -11.36
C SER A 143 -12.27 -10.53 -10.02
N ARG A 144 -11.08 -9.93 -10.05
CA ARG A 144 -10.53 -9.22 -8.89
C ARG A 144 -11.73 -8.46 -8.32
N GLU A 145 -12.15 -8.78 -7.11
CA GLU A 145 -13.12 -7.96 -6.40
C GLU A 145 -12.67 -6.52 -6.60
N GLN A 146 -13.40 -5.79 -7.44
CA GLN A 146 -13.53 -4.38 -7.20
C GLN A 146 -14.43 -4.35 -5.98
N GLY A 147 -13.81 -4.48 -4.81
CA GLY A 147 -14.37 -4.03 -3.53
C GLY A 147 -14.70 -2.55 -3.72
N GLY A 148 -15.88 -2.32 -4.28
CA GLY A 148 -16.24 -1.11 -4.99
C GLY A 148 -17.34 -0.34 -4.29
N LYS A 149 -17.30 -0.32 -2.96
CA LYS A 149 -17.77 0.77 -2.09
C LYS A 149 -16.90 0.76 -0.84
N GLY A 150 -15.84 1.56 -0.82
CA GLY A 150 -14.99 1.66 0.39
C GLY A 150 -13.67 2.42 0.22
N TRP A 151 -13.17 2.61 -1.00
CA TRP A 151 -11.90 3.32 -1.21
C TRP A 151 -12.02 4.84 -1.35
N ASP A 152 -13.23 5.38 -1.50
CA ASP A 152 -13.42 6.82 -1.68
C ASP A 152 -12.98 7.58 -0.44
N GLU A 153 -13.41 7.15 0.75
CA GLU A 153 -13.00 7.75 2.01
C GLU A 153 -11.49 7.64 2.25
N VAL A 154 -10.91 6.47 1.93
CA VAL A 154 -9.46 6.24 2.06
C VAL A 154 -8.67 7.10 1.07
N SER A 155 -9.18 7.27 -0.14
CA SER A 155 -8.57 8.13 -1.17
C SER A 155 -8.63 9.60 -0.76
N VAL A 156 -9.75 10.04 -0.20
CA VAL A 156 -9.91 11.39 0.37
C VAL A 156 -8.95 11.59 1.55
N ALA A 157 -8.90 10.65 2.49
CA ALA A 157 -8.02 10.74 3.67
C ALA A 157 -6.53 10.73 3.30
N LEU A 158 -6.15 9.98 2.26
CA LEU A 158 -4.76 9.89 1.78
C LEU A 158 -4.40 10.97 0.74
N GLY A 159 -5.39 11.65 0.15
CA GLY A 159 -5.20 12.65 -0.91
C GLY A 159 -4.65 12.06 -2.21
N VAL A 160 -4.77 10.75 -2.39
CA VAL A 160 -4.34 10.01 -3.58
C VAL A 160 -5.39 8.99 -3.94
N GLN A 161 -5.55 8.70 -5.22
CA GLN A 161 -6.48 7.66 -5.66
C GLN A 161 -5.99 6.28 -5.22
N VAL A 162 -6.78 5.61 -4.38
CA VAL A 162 -6.50 4.27 -3.88
C VAL A 162 -7.46 3.29 -4.53
N LYS A 163 -6.93 2.20 -5.09
CA LYS A 163 -7.72 1.14 -5.73
C LYS A 163 -7.39 -0.25 -5.18
N SER A 164 -6.43 -0.34 -4.27
CA SER A 164 -5.95 -1.60 -3.70
C SER A 164 -5.18 -1.38 -2.40
N PRO A 165 -5.02 -2.41 -1.55
CA PRO A 165 -4.15 -2.35 -0.38
C PRO A 165 -2.70 -1.94 -0.70
N GLY A 166 -2.19 -2.29 -1.88
CA GLY A 166 -0.86 -1.87 -2.34
C GLY A 166 -0.74 -0.36 -2.56
N ASP A 167 -1.83 0.29 -3.01
CA ASP A 167 -1.88 1.75 -3.17
C ASP A 167 -1.88 2.46 -1.80
N VAL A 168 -2.56 1.88 -0.80
CA VAL A 168 -2.56 2.38 0.58
C VAL A 168 -1.15 2.32 1.17
N MET A 169 -0.49 1.17 1.09
CA MET A 169 0.89 1.01 1.60
C MET A 169 1.85 1.98 0.91
N SER A 170 1.71 2.13 -0.41
CA SER A 170 2.54 3.08 -1.17
C SER A 170 2.25 4.55 -0.81
N ALA A 171 1.02 4.88 -0.41
CA ALA A 171 0.66 6.22 0.04
C ALA A 171 1.14 6.52 1.47
N LEU A 172 1.03 5.53 2.37
CA LEU A 172 1.52 5.61 3.74
C LEU A 172 3.04 5.74 3.76
N ASN A 173 3.76 4.86 3.07
CA ASN A 173 5.22 4.93 2.98
C ASN A 173 5.69 6.29 2.43
N ARG A 174 5.02 6.84 1.41
CA ARG A 174 5.33 8.18 0.91
C ARG A 174 5.07 9.29 1.94
N ARG A 175 4.00 9.20 2.73
CA ARG A 175 3.72 10.17 3.80
C ARG A 175 4.75 10.07 4.91
N ASP A 176 5.11 8.86 5.30
CA ASP A 176 6.13 8.60 6.32
C ASP A 176 7.49 9.11 5.84
N ASP A 177 7.86 8.86 4.58
CA ASP A 177 9.09 9.40 3.97
C ASP A 177 9.10 10.93 3.96
N VAL A 178 7.98 11.57 3.58
CA VAL A 178 7.86 13.04 3.60
C VAL A 178 7.93 13.59 5.02
N ALA A 179 7.27 12.95 5.98
CA ALA A 179 7.30 13.34 7.39
C ALA A 179 8.70 13.20 7.98
N LEU A 180 9.37 12.06 7.74
CA LEU A 180 10.76 11.79 8.15
C LEU A 180 11.73 12.79 7.51
N ASN A 181 11.58 13.06 6.21
CA ASN A 181 12.40 14.05 5.51
C ASN A 181 12.25 15.44 6.12
N ARG A 182 11.02 15.85 6.44
CA ARG A 182 10.74 17.15 7.07
C ARG A 182 11.30 17.24 8.48
N GLN A 183 11.20 16.15 9.26
CA GLN A 183 11.77 16.09 10.61
C GLN A 183 13.31 16.14 10.57
N ALA A 184 13.93 15.43 9.62
CA ALA A 184 15.37 15.46 9.43
C ALA A 184 15.87 16.86 9.04
N GLU A 185 15.19 17.51 8.09
CA GLU A 185 15.51 18.90 7.70
C GLU A 185 15.37 19.86 8.88
N ALA A 186 14.26 19.80 9.62
CA ALA A 186 14.05 20.66 10.78
C ALA A 186 15.07 20.44 11.90
N ALA A 187 15.44 19.20 12.19
CA ALA A 187 16.46 18.87 13.20
C ALA A 187 17.84 19.40 12.81
N VAL A 188 18.22 19.26 11.53
CA VAL A 188 19.49 19.79 11.01
C VAL A 188 19.51 21.31 11.01
N ASP A 189 18.43 21.94 10.55
CA ASP A 189 18.31 23.40 10.53
C ASP A 189 18.40 23.98 11.93
N GLN A 190 17.78 23.33 12.92
CA GLN A 190 17.90 23.71 14.32
C GLN A 190 19.34 23.56 14.84
N ALA A 191 20.01 22.44 14.54
CA ALA A 191 21.39 22.23 14.96
C ALA A 191 22.37 23.25 14.33
N ILE A 192 22.11 23.68 13.10
CA ILE A 192 22.87 24.77 12.45
C ILE A 192 22.57 26.11 13.12
N ALA A 193 21.30 26.40 13.42
CA ALA A 193 20.89 27.62 14.12
C ALA A 193 21.53 27.72 15.52
N ASP A 194 21.65 26.59 16.22
CA ASP A 194 22.31 26.47 17.52
C ASP A 194 23.86 26.46 17.41
N ALA A 195 24.40 26.75 16.23
CA ALA A 195 25.83 26.79 15.92
C ALA A 195 26.56 25.47 16.22
N ARG A 196 25.87 24.33 16.22
CA ARG A 196 26.49 23.00 16.38
C ARG A 196 27.22 22.57 15.11
N PHE A 197 26.72 22.99 13.95
CA PHE A 197 27.32 22.70 12.64
C PHE A 197 27.34 23.92 11.73
N CYS A 198 28.22 23.91 10.74
CA CYS A 198 28.30 24.96 9.73
C CYS A 198 27.21 24.76 8.65
N PRO A 199 26.58 25.83 8.12
CA PRO A 199 25.57 25.73 7.06
C PRO A 199 26.03 24.97 5.81
N ALA A 200 27.33 24.97 5.49
CA ALA A 200 27.87 24.24 4.34
C ALA A 200 27.73 22.71 4.46
N GLN A 201 27.54 22.19 5.67
CA GLN A 201 27.38 20.76 5.93
C GLN A 201 25.92 20.30 5.87
N ARG A 202 24.97 21.22 5.63
CA ARG A 202 23.53 20.97 5.73
C ARG A 202 23.06 19.74 4.97
N ASP A 203 23.38 19.65 3.68
CA ASP A 203 22.88 18.55 2.83
C ASP A 203 23.44 17.19 3.27
N PHE A 204 24.71 17.15 3.69
CA PHE A 204 25.33 15.96 4.25
C PHE A 204 24.65 15.54 5.57
N LEU A 205 24.42 16.49 6.48
CA LEU A 205 23.78 16.23 7.77
C LEU A 205 22.33 15.76 7.60
N ILE A 206 21.59 16.29 6.61
CA ILE A 206 20.26 15.80 6.26
C ILE A 206 20.33 14.34 5.81
N ALA A 207 21.29 13.99 4.95
CA ALA A 207 21.47 12.61 4.51
C ALA A 207 21.82 11.67 5.68
N THR A 208 22.71 12.09 6.58
CA THR A 208 23.06 11.32 7.79
C THR A 208 21.88 11.17 8.73
N CYS A 209 21.12 12.25 8.97
CA CYS A 209 19.93 12.24 9.82
C CYS A 209 18.84 11.32 9.26
N ARG A 210 18.67 11.27 7.93
CA ARG A 210 17.74 10.32 7.28
C ARG A 210 18.19 8.87 7.43
N ALA A 211 19.50 8.61 7.37
CA ALA A 211 20.05 7.26 7.46
C ALA A 211 20.06 6.70 8.90
N GLN A 212 20.33 7.54 9.90
CA GLN A 212 20.46 7.11 11.30
C GLN A 212 19.23 7.40 12.16
N GLY A 213 18.30 8.23 11.67
CA GLY A 213 17.13 8.70 12.42
C GLY A 213 17.40 9.99 13.19
N VAL A 214 16.31 10.70 13.48
CA VAL A 214 16.34 12.05 14.08
C VAL A 214 16.89 12.05 15.50
N ASP A 215 16.55 11.03 16.30
CA ASP A 215 16.98 10.96 17.70
C ASP A 215 18.50 10.72 17.81
N ALA A 216 19.03 9.77 17.04
CA ALA A 216 20.47 9.53 16.95
C ALA A 216 21.22 10.77 16.44
N PHE A 217 20.63 11.50 15.48
CA PHE A 217 21.20 12.76 15.00
C PHE A 217 21.24 13.85 16.10
N LYS A 218 20.19 13.96 16.92
CA LYS A 218 20.17 14.92 18.05
C LYS A 218 21.25 14.59 19.07
N GLU A 219 21.40 13.33 19.45
CA GLU A 219 22.49 12.90 20.35
C GLU A 219 23.87 13.23 19.75
N PHE A 220 24.06 12.98 18.45
CA PHE A 220 25.29 13.35 17.75
C PHE A 220 25.52 14.88 17.74
N ALA A 221 24.46 15.67 17.55
CA ALA A 221 24.53 17.12 17.58
C ALA A 221 24.88 17.67 18.98
N ASP A 222 24.37 17.05 20.03
CA ASP A 222 24.64 17.43 21.41
C ASP A 222 26.09 17.12 21.83
N LEU A 223 26.63 15.99 21.35
CA LEU A 223 28.04 15.62 21.51
C LEU A 223 28.98 16.57 20.77
N ASN A 224 28.49 17.23 19.72
CA ASN A 224 29.25 18.25 19.04
C ASN A 224 29.23 19.54 19.88
N GLY A 225 30.35 19.86 20.53
CA GLY A 225 30.54 21.09 21.32
C GLY A 225 30.30 22.39 20.52
N GLY A 226 30.15 22.27 19.20
CA GLY A 226 29.73 23.34 18.31
C GLY A 226 30.80 24.39 18.09
N PHE A 227 30.41 25.44 17.38
CA PHE A 227 31.19 26.62 17.08
C PHE A 227 30.65 27.84 17.82
N ALA A 228 29.92 27.65 18.92
CA ALA A 228 29.30 28.75 19.68
C ALA A 228 30.30 29.87 20.03
N ASP A 229 31.55 29.48 20.33
CA ASP A 229 32.66 30.41 20.60
C ASP A 229 33.14 31.21 19.37
N LEU A 230 32.86 30.73 18.14
CA LEU A 230 33.18 31.43 16.88
C LEU A 230 32.05 32.36 16.41
N VAL A 231 30.82 32.19 16.91
CA VAL A 231 29.66 33.01 16.58
C VAL A 231 29.45 34.14 17.59
N ALA A 232 30.01 34.02 18.80
CA ALA A 232 30.10 35.14 19.72
C ALA A 232 30.77 36.33 19.02
N PRO A 233 30.21 37.55 19.08
CA PRO A 233 30.87 38.71 18.51
C PRO A 233 32.25 38.80 19.14
N VAL A 234 33.30 38.73 18.30
CA VAL A 234 34.66 38.97 18.74
C VAL A 234 34.63 40.36 19.36
N LYS A 235 34.70 40.42 20.70
CA LYS A 235 35.07 41.65 21.38
C LYS A 235 36.51 41.88 20.97
N LEU A 236 36.71 42.62 19.87
CA LEU A 236 37.93 43.36 19.67
C LEU A 236 37.98 44.28 20.88
N GLY A 237 38.66 43.83 21.95
CA GLY A 237 39.08 44.74 23.00
C GLY A 237 39.73 45.91 22.28
N ALA A 238 39.38 47.14 22.69
CA ALA A 238 40.04 48.31 22.16
C ALA A 238 41.53 48.01 22.15
N LEU A 239 42.15 48.06 20.95
CA LEU A 239 43.60 48.04 20.86
C LEU A 239 44.07 49.09 21.87
N PRO A 240 44.97 48.75 22.81
CA PRO A 240 45.45 49.71 23.79
C PRO A 240 45.85 50.93 22.98
N GLY A 241 45.20 52.06 23.24
CA GLY A 241 45.34 53.26 22.44
C GLY A 241 46.83 53.51 22.29
N LYS A 242 47.36 53.22 21.09
CA LYS A 242 48.78 53.45 20.82
C LYS A 242 48.93 54.95 20.97
N SER A 243 49.58 55.35 22.06
CA SER A 243 50.20 56.66 22.16
C SER A 243 50.80 56.96 20.79
N ARG A 244 50.54 58.16 20.27
CA ARG A 244 51.13 58.58 18.98
C ARG A 244 52.64 58.77 19.10
N LEU A 245 53.17 58.67 20.32
CA LEU A 245 54.57 58.71 20.67
C LEU A 245 55.16 57.31 20.82
N SER A 246 56.41 57.15 20.36
CA SER A 246 57.19 55.94 20.61
C SER A 246 57.56 55.80 22.09
N ASP A 247 57.94 54.60 22.51
CA ASP A 247 58.35 54.33 23.91
C ASP A 247 59.49 55.25 24.40
N ALA A 248 60.41 55.61 23.49
CA ALA A 248 61.47 56.57 23.78
C ALA A 248 60.92 57.99 24.02
N GLN A 249 59.92 58.42 23.24
CA GLN A 249 59.28 59.73 23.40
C GLN A 249 58.42 59.79 24.68
N LEU A 250 57.75 58.70 25.04
CA LEU A 250 57.04 58.57 26.31
C LEU A 250 57.99 58.58 27.53
N ALA A 251 59.18 58.00 27.41
CA ALA A 251 60.20 58.09 28.44
C ALA A 251 60.69 59.53 28.66
N VAL A 252 60.87 60.30 27.57
CA VAL A 252 61.21 61.73 27.65
C VAL A 252 60.08 62.55 28.28
N CYS A 253 58.82 62.29 27.90
CA CYS A 253 57.65 62.94 28.52
C CYS A 253 57.61 62.72 30.04
N ARG A 254 57.89 61.48 30.50
CA ARG A 254 57.97 61.16 31.93
C ARG A 254 59.14 61.83 32.64
N ALA A 255 60.31 61.89 32.01
CA ALA A 255 61.50 62.50 32.62
C ALA A 255 61.41 64.02 32.75
N VAL A 256 60.72 64.69 31.81
CA VAL A 256 60.57 66.15 31.77
C VAL A 256 59.24 66.61 32.40
N GLY A 257 58.35 65.67 32.77
CA GLY A 257 57.07 65.96 33.41
C GLY A 257 56.03 66.57 32.47
N VAL A 258 56.13 66.30 31.18
CA VAL A 258 55.29 66.88 30.13
C VAL A 258 54.28 65.84 29.65
N SER A 259 53.03 66.26 29.41
CA SER A 259 52.00 65.35 28.88
C SER A 259 52.20 65.03 27.39
N GLU A 260 51.66 63.90 26.93
CA GLU A 260 51.72 63.49 25.53
C GLU A 260 51.11 64.54 24.57
N GLU A 261 50.01 65.18 24.96
CA GLU A 261 49.38 66.25 24.17
C GLU A 261 50.28 67.49 24.03
N GLN A 262 50.96 67.87 25.11
CA GLN A 262 51.91 68.99 25.09
C GLN A 262 53.12 68.68 24.22
N PHE A 263 53.65 67.45 24.27
CA PHE A 263 54.77 67.02 23.43
C PHE A 263 54.41 67.01 21.93
N LEU A 264 53.17 66.61 21.58
CA LEU A 264 52.68 66.61 20.21
C LEU A 264 52.39 68.03 19.66
N ASN A 265 52.00 68.97 20.52
CA ASN A 265 51.75 70.36 20.11
C ASN A 265 53.05 71.14 19.83
N VAL A 266 54.13 70.91 20.59
CA VAL A 266 55.43 71.58 20.36
C VAL A 266 56.07 71.18 19.03
N LYS A 267 55.77 69.98 18.52
CA LYS A 267 56.30 69.47 17.25
C LYS A 267 55.63 70.08 16.01
N LYS A 268 54.53 70.83 16.16
CA LYS A 268 53.83 71.48 15.04
C LYS A 268 54.39 72.86 14.67
N ASP A 269 55.17 73.49 15.55
CA ASP A 269 55.68 74.85 15.37
C ASP A 269 57.17 74.89 14.93
N LYS A 270 57.66 73.85 14.24
CA LYS A 270 58.98 73.83 13.59
C LYS A 270 58.93 73.19 12.22
#